data_AF-A0A212IVZ4-F1
#
_entry.id   AF-A0A212IVZ4-F1
#
_cell.length_a   1.000
_cell.length_b   1.000
_cell.length_c   1.000
_cell.angle_alpha   90.00
_cell.angle_beta   90.00
_cell.angle_gamma   90.00
#
_symmetry.space_group_name_H-M   'P 1'
#
loop_
_entity.id
_entity.type
_entity.pdbx_description
1 polymer ?
#
loop_
_entity_poly.entity_id
_entity_poly.type
_entity_poly.pdbx_seq_one_letter_code
_entity_poly.pdbx_strand_id
1 'polypeptide(L)'
;MLNPYGLHFAFLDPFDLGTLNFGIILTLSKLKRIDMLVHLAQMDLQRNAVTYATTDNSSFDTFAPGWREKVSIACSQQDLRRQIIQFWRDKVANLGVWPSTEMSLLTGSHNQPLYWLLLAAKHELAHKFWVTASNVEGQGAFSF
;
A
#
# COMPACT_ATOMS: atom_id res chain seq x y z
N MET A 1 -26.21 8.03 -2.12
CA MET A 1 -25.33 7.46 -3.16
C MET A 1 -24.21 8.44 -3.44
N LEU A 2 -22.99 7.95 -3.67
CA LEU A 2 -21.85 8.79 -4.08
C LEU A 2 -22.03 9.24 -5.53
N ASN A 3 -21.59 10.46 -5.85
CA ASN A 3 -21.63 10.97 -7.22
C ASN A 3 -20.66 10.16 -8.12
N PRO A 4 -21.14 9.50 -9.19
CA PRO A 4 -20.29 8.66 -10.05
C PRO A 4 -19.24 9.46 -10.84
N TYR A 5 -19.38 10.78 -10.92
CA TYR A 5 -18.42 11.68 -11.57
C TYR A 5 -17.62 12.52 -10.57
N GLY A 6 -17.91 12.45 -9.27
CA GLY A 6 -17.03 13.03 -8.25
C GLY A 6 -15.69 12.31 -8.22
N LEU A 7 -14.60 13.05 -8.03
CA LEU A 7 -13.32 12.44 -7.65
C LEU A 7 -13.42 12.05 -6.18
N HIS A 8 -13.28 10.76 -5.90
CA HIS A 8 -13.22 10.25 -4.54
C HIS A 8 -11.75 10.07 -4.14
N PHE A 9 -11.44 10.37 -2.89
CA PHE A 9 -10.13 10.14 -2.32
C PHE A 9 -10.29 9.39 -0.99
N ALA A 10 -9.51 8.33 -0.79
CA ALA A 10 -9.49 7.59 0.46
C ALA A 10 -8.07 7.49 1.00
N PHE A 11 -7.87 7.91 2.25
CA PHE A 11 -6.65 7.64 2.98
C PHE A 11 -6.86 6.41 3.85
N LEU A 12 -6.06 5.37 3.64
CA LEU A 12 -6.13 4.11 4.38
C LEU A 12 -4.92 4.03 5.31
N ASP A 13 -5.17 4.24 6.60
CA ASP A 13 -4.15 4.26 7.66
C ASP A 13 -4.41 3.17 8.71
N PRO A 14 -4.11 1.91 8.38
CA PRO A 14 -4.31 0.79 9.29
C PRO A 14 -3.20 0.75 10.36
N PHE A 15 -3.56 0.35 11.58
CA PHE A 15 -2.59 0.20 12.68
C PHE A 15 -1.67 -1.01 12.49
N ASP A 16 -2.16 -2.06 11.82
CA ASP A 16 -1.42 -3.28 11.47
C ASP A 16 -1.80 -3.76 10.06
N LEU A 17 -1.04 -4.73 9.53
CA LEU A 17 -1.26 -5.23 8.18
C LEU A 17 -2.57 -6.01 8.03
N GLY A 18 -3.03 -6.68 9.09
CA GLY A 18 -4.25 -7.50 9.05
C GLY A 18 -5.53 -6.65 8.95
N THR A 19 -5.49 -5.45 9.52
CA THR A 19 -6.57 -4.46 9.45
C THR A 19 -6.72 -3.89 8.04
N LEU A 20 -5.65 -3.89 7.24
CA LEU A 20 -5.69 -3.56 5.81
C LEU A 20 -6.27 -4.72 4.98
N ASN A 21 -7.51 -5.10 5.28
CA ASN A 21 -8.21 -6.16 4.58
C ASN A 21 -8.36 -5.83 3.09
N PHE A 22 -7.97 -6.75 2.22
CA PHE A 22 -8.05 -6.57 0.77
C PHE A 22 -9.48 -6.29 0.27
N GLY A 23 -10.51 -6.74 1.01
CA GLY A 23 -11.91 -6.44 0.75
C GLY A 23 -12.23 -4.94 0.76
N ILE A 24 -11.49 -4.13 1.53
CA ILE A 24 -11.60 -2.66 1.52
C ILE A 24 -11.17 -2.13 0.15
N ILE A 25 -9.99 -2.54 -0.33
CA ILE A 25 -9.47 -2.14 -1.64
C ILE A 25 -10.40 -2.60 -2.76
N LEU A 26 -10.87 -3.84 -2.70
CA LEU A 26 -11.86 -4.37 -3.65
C LEU A 26 -13.12 -3.52 -3.67
N THR A 27 -13.64 -3.11 -2.52
CA THR A 27 -14.86 -2.30 -2.44
C THR A 27 -14.65 -0.90 -3.01
N LEU A 28 -13.55 -0.23 -2.64
CA LEU A 28 -13.21 1.10 -3.13
C LEU A 28 -12.91 1.10 -4.64
N SER A 29 -12.26 0.05 -5.15
CA SER A 29 -11.95 -0.09 -6.59
C SER A 29 -13.20 -0.08 -7.49
N LYS A 30 -14.39 -0.38 -6.96
CA LYS A 30 -15.65 -0.32 -7.71
C LYS A 30 -16.10 1.11 -8.02
N LEU A 31 -15.57 2.11 -7.31
CA LEU A 31 -15.85 3.52 -7.60
C LEU A 31 -15.21 3.92 -8.94
N LYS A 32 -15.97 4.69 -9.74
CA LYS A 32 -15.54 5.08 -11.09
C LYS A 32 -14.28 5.96 -11.07
N ARG A 33 -14.18 6.88 -10.12
CA ARG A 33 -13.08 7.84 -9.95
C ARG A 33 -12.62 7.77 -8.50
N ILE A 34 -11.53 7.06 -8.23
CA ILE A 34 -11.01 6.87 -6.88
C ILE A 34 -9.49 6.89 -6.93
N ASP A 35 -8.92 7.65 -6.00
CA ASP A 35 -7.52 7.63 -5.64
C ASP A 35 -7.41 7.16 -4.18
N MET A 36 -6.54 6.20 -3.90
CA MET A 36 -6.33 5.66 -2.57
C MET A 36 -4.89 5.92 -2.14
N LEU A 37 -4.69 6.65 -1.06
CA LEU A 37 -3.38 6.75 -0.42
C LEU A 37 -3.33 5.73 0.70
N VAL A 38 -2.47 4.72 0.55
CA VAL A 38 -2.41 3.56 1.44
C VAL A 38 -1.14 3.60 2.26
N HIS A 39 -1.28 3.56 3.58
CA HIS A 39 -0.16 3.35 4.48
C HIS A 39 0.06 1.84 4.68
N LEU A 40 1.25 1.38 4.29
CA LEU A 40 1.74 0.03 4.58
C LEU A 40 2.65 0.10 5.82
N ALA A 41 2.19 -0.51 6.92
CA ALA A 41 2.89 -0.52 8.21
C ALA A 41 4.22 -1.31 8.13
N GLN A 42 5.31 -0.63 7.75
CA GLN A 42 6.63 -1.25 7.59
C GLN A 42 7.15 -1.88 8.88
N MET A 43 6.90 -1.22 10.03
CA MET A 43 7.31 -1.73 11.34
C MET A 43 6.62 -3.04 11.69
N ASP A 44 5.32 -3.15 11.42
CA ASP A 44 4.54 -4.36 11.64
C ASP A 44 5.07 -5.50 10.75
N LEU A 45 5.23 -5.23 9.45
CA LEU A 45 5.84 -6.16 8.49
C LEU A 45 7.24 -6.62 8.93
N GLN A 46 8.09 -5.73 9.43
CA GLN A 46 9.43 -6.09 9.88
C GLN A 46 9.41 -7.00 11.10
N ARG A 47 8.50 -6.78 12.04
CA ARG A 47 8.40 -7.56 13.28
C ARG A 47 7.73 -8.91 13.06
N ASN A 48 6.69 -8.94 12.22
CA ASN A 48 5.73 -10.05 12.21
C ASN A 48 5.74 -10.88 10.91
N ALA A 49 6.51 -10.51 9.87
CA ALA A 49 6.47 -11.21 8.57
C ALA A 49 6.68 -12.73 8.64
N VAL A 50 7.60 -13.21 9.47
CA VAL A 50 7.84 -14.66 9.62
C VAL A 50 6.63 -15.34 10.24
N THR A 51 6.12 -14.80 11.34
CA THR A 51 4.91 -15.29 12.03
C THR A 51 3.71 -15.31 11.09
N TYR A 52 3.51 -14.25 10.31
CA TYR A 52 2.42 -14.20 9.33
C TYR A 52 2.58 -15.24 8.22
N ALA A 53 3.81 -15.55 7.81
CA ALA A 53 4.04 -16.54 6.78
C ALA A 53 3.84 -17.99 7.26
N THR A 54 4.10 -18.28 8.53
CA THR A 54 4.06 -19.65 9.08
C THR A 54 2.79 -19.98 9.84
N THR A 55 1.95 -18.99 10.16
CA THR A 55 0.68 -19.18 10.87
C THR A 55 -0.47 -19.26 9.88
N ASP A 56 -1.40 -20.19 10.11
CA ASP A 56 -2.66 -20.28 9.35
C ASP A 56 -3.62 -19.15 9.76
N ASN A 57 -4.42 -18.64 8.80
CA ASN A 57 -5.34 -17.52 9.01
C ASN A 57 -4.66 -16.27 9.58
N SER A 58 -3.49 -15.92 9.05
CA SER A 58 -2.68 -14.80 9.51
C SER A 58 -3.07 -13.48 8.84
N SER A 59 -2.45 -12.38 9.28
CA SER A 59 -2.60 -11.06 8.63
C SER A 59 -2.30 -11.08 7.13
N PHE A 60 -1.41 -11.94 6.64
CA PHE A 60 -1.14 -12.06 5.20
C PHE A 60 -2.35 -12.58 4.41
N ASP A 61 -3.20 -13.40 5.02
CA ASP A 61 -4.38 -13.98 4.36
C ASP A 61 -5.46 -12.95 4.10
N THR A 62 -5.59 -12.02 5.04
CA THR A 62 -6.52 -10.91 4.97
C THR A 62 -5.97 -9.78 4.10
N PHE A 63 -4.67 -9.48 4.24
CA PHE A 63 -3.99 -8.44 3.47
C PHE A 63 -3.84 -8.79 2.00
N ALA A 64 -3.36 -10.00 1.70
CA ALA A 64 -3.05 -10.46 0.34
C ALA A 64 -3.61 -11.87 0.08
N PRO A 65 -4.93 -12.02 -0.07
CA PRO A 65 -5.56 -13.33 -0.25
C PRO A 65 -4.97 -14.13 -1.42
N GLY A 66 -4.63 -15.39 -1.17
CA GLY A 66 -4.03 -16.32 -2.14
C GLY A 66 -2.50 -16.24 -2.26
N TRP A 67 -1.82 -15.50 -1.37
CA TRP A 67 -0.37 -15.32 -1.42
C TRP A 67 0.43 -16.63 -1.27
N ARG A 68 -0.09 -17.60 -0.50
CA ARG A 68 0.63 -18.86 -0.19
C ARG A 68 1.02 -19.67 -1.43
N GLU A 69 0.25 -19.57 -2.51
CA GLU A 69 0.53 -20.28 -3.77
C GLU A 69 1.57 -19.57 -4.64
N LYS A 70 1.90 -18.31 -4.32
CA LYS A 70 2.65 -17.40 -5.19
C LYS A 70 3.94 -16.88 -4.57
N VAL A 71 4.08 -16.94 -3.25
CA VAL A 71 5.24 -16.43 -2.52
C VAL A 71 5.95 -17.57 -1.80
N SER A 72 7.25 -17.72 -2.06
CA SER A 72 8.07 -18.72 -1.36
C SER A 72 8.43 -18.24 0.05
N ILE A 73 8.19 -19.09 1.05
CA ILE A 73 8.62 -18.86 2.44
C ILE A 73 10.07 -19.33 2.70
N ALA A 74 10.65 -20.10 1.78
CA ALA A 74 12.04 -20.55 1.85
C ALA A 74 13.00 -19.46 1.31
N CYS A 75 12.88 -18.24 1.83
CA CYS A 75 13.70 -17.09 1.43
C CYS A 75 14.06 -16.23 2.65
N SER A 76 14.87 -15.19 2.45
CA SER A 76 15.18 -14.24 3.53
C SER A 76 13.92 -13.48 3.97
N GLN A 77 13.88 -13.01 5.21
CA GLN A 77 12.77 -12.18 5.70
C GLN A 77 12.60 -10.90 4.86
N GLN A 78 13.68 -10.36 4.30
CA GLN A 78 13.62 -9.21 3.39
C GLN A 78 12.95 -9.58 2.06
N ASP A 79 13.32 -10.72 1.47
CA ASP A 79 12.72 -11.18 0.21
C ASP A 79 11.25 -11.57 0.39
N LEU A 80 10.89 -12.15 1.53
CA LEU A 80 9.49 -12.46 1.88
C LEU A 80 8.64 -11.18 1.90
N ARG A 81 9.12 -10.13 2.59
CA ARG A 81 8.44 -8.82 2.64
C ARG A 81 8.33 -8.18 1.25
N ARG A 82 9.38 -8.26 0.42
CA ARG A 82 9.34 -7.74 -0.95
C ARG A 82 8.29 -8.49 -1.79
N GLN A 83 8.29 -9.81 -1.73
CA GLN A 83 7.39 -10.66 -2.51
C GLN A 83 5.92 -10.47 -2.09
N ILE A 84 5.62 -10.40 -0.79
CA ILE A 84 4.23 -10.23 -0.34
C ILE A 84 3.66 -8.87 -0.77
N ILE A 85 4.48 -7.81 -0.70
CA ILE A 85 4.07 -6.47 -1.14
C ILE A 85 3.90 -6.43 -2.65
N GLN A 86 4.83 -7.05 -3.40
CA GLN A 86 4.69 -7.10 -4.85
C GLN A 86 3.43 -7.86 -5.26
N PHE A 87 3.18 -9.02 -4.65
CA PHE A 87 1.95 -9.78 -4.89
C PHE A 87 0.70 -8.97 -4.57
N TRP A 88 0.68 -8.24 -3.44
CA TRP A 88 -0.42 -7.35 -3.10
C TRP A 88 -0.60 -6.24 -4.15
N ARG A 89 0.49 -5.58 -4.58
CA ARG A 89 0.44 -4.54 -5.63
C ARG A 89 -0.16 -5.09 -6.93
N ASP A 90 0.25 -6.28 -7.33
CA ASP A 90 -0.28 -6.94 -8.53
C ASP A 90 -1.77 -7.26 -8.37
N LYS A 91 -2.22 -7.69 -7.19
CA LYS A 91 -3.66 -7.86 -6.92
C LYS A 91 -4.43 -6.54 -7.02
N VAL A 92 -3.90 -5.44 -6.50
CA VAL A 92 -4.55 -4.11 -6.60
C VAL A 92 -4.62 -3.66 -8.06
N ALA A 93 -3.52 -3.82 -8.80
CA ALA A 93 -3.43 -3.56 -10.23
C ALA A 93 -4.48 -4.33 -11.05
N ASN A 94 -4.71 -5.60 -10.71
CA ASN A 94 -5.72 -6.44 -11.35
C ASN A 94 -7.18 -5.97 -11.10
N LEU A 95 -7.42 -5.06 -10.15
CA LEU A 95 -8.71 -4.39 -9.95
C LEU A 95 -8.88 -3.15 -10.85
N GLY A 96 -7.92 -2.87 -11.74
CA GLY A 96 -7.90 -1.68 -12.58
C GLY A 96 -7.55 -0.41 -11.81
N VAL A 97 -6.94 -0.53 -10.63
CA VAL A 97 -6.36 0.57 -9.85
C VAL A 97 -4.87 0.31 -9.75
N TRP A 98 -4.05 1.22 -10.25
CA TRP A 98 -2.60 0.97 -10.36
C TRP A 98 -1.88 1.56 -9.16
N PRO A 99 -1.10 0.76 -8.40
CA PRO A 99 -0.19 1.27 -7.38
C PRO A 99 0.97 2.07 -7.99
N SER A 100 1.42 3.13 -7.29
CA SER A 100 2.58 3.92 -7.68
C SER A 100 3.86 3.09 -7.65
N THR A 101 4.81 3.42 -8.53
CA THR A 101 6.19 2.91 -8.48
C THR A 101 6.93 3.51 -7.29
N GLU A 102 6.76 4.82 -7.10
CA GLU A 102 7.31 5.56 -5.98
C GLU A 102 6.60 5.18 -4.69
N MET A 103 7.35 4.53 -3.81
CA MET A 103 7.01 4.38 -2.41
C MET A 103 7.75 5.49 -1.67
N SER A 104 7.06 6.56 -1.29
CA SER A 104 7.72 7.58 -0.49
C SER A 104 7.92 7.04 0.91
N LEU A 105 9.19 6.78 1.20
CA LEU A 105 9.65 6.53 2.56
C LEU A 105 9.60 7.86 3.30
N LEU A 106 8.58 8.04 4.14
CA LEU A 106 8.60 9.13 5.11
C LEU A 106 9.50 8.72 6.26
N THR A 107 10.68 9.32 6.31
CA THR A 107 11.61 9.20 7.43
C THR A 107 11.24 10.21 8.52
N GLY A 108 11.19 9.77 9.77
CA GLY A 108 10.98 10.68 10.90
C GLY A 108 12.18 11.58 11.17
N SER A 109 12.06 12.47 12.16
CA SER A 109 13.10 13.40 12.61
C SER A 109 14.46 12.77 12.95
N HIS A 110 14.50 11.46 13.18
CA HIS A 110 15.72 10.69 13.46
C HIS A 110 16.10 9.69 12.35
N ASN A 111 15.69 9.95 11.10
CA ASN A 111 15.94 9.06 9.95
C ASN A 111 15.37 7.63 10.11
N GLN A 112 14.42 7.46 11.03
CA GLN A 112 13.71 6.22 11.23
C GLN A 112 12.66 6.05 10.13
N PRO A 113 12.65 4.95 9.37
CA PRO A 113 11.63 4.70 8.37
C PRO A 113 10.28 4.50 9.08
N LEU A 114 9.39 5.49 9.00
CA LEU A 114 8.08 5.44 9.67
C LEU A 114 7.03 4.78 8.79
N TYR A 115 6.87 5.27 7.55
CA TYR A 115 5.73 4.91 6.70
C TYR A 115 6.12 4.63 5.25
N TRP A 116 5.56 3.56 4.69
CA TRP A 116 5.46 3.36 3.24
C TRP A 116 4.09 3.85 2.79
N LEU A 117 4.05 5.05 2.22
CA LEU A 117 2.87 5.57 1.55
C LEU A 117 2.89 5.17 0.08
N LEU A 118 1.78 4.57 -0.35
CA LEU A 118 1.59 4.11 -1.72
C LEU A 118 0.28 4.67 -2.26
N LEU A 119 0.37 5.38 -3.38
CA LEU A 119 -0.83 5.84 -4.09
C LEU A 119 -1.32 4.72 -5.00
N ALA A 120 -2.59 4.33 -4.91
CA ALA A 120 -3.26 3.47 -5.87
C ALA A 120 -4.36 4.28 -6.58
N ALA A 121 -4.21 4.50 -7.88
CA ALA A 121 -5.10 5.35 -8.66
C ALA A 121 -5.39 4.77 -10.05
N LYS A 122 -6.56 5.08 -10.59
CA LYS A 122 -6.97 4.65 -11.95
C LYS A 122 -6.42 5.55 -13.05
N HIS A 123 -6.14 6.81 -12.73
CA HIS A 123 -5.79 7.84 -13.71
C HIS A 123 -4.33 8.27 -13.58
N GLU A 124 -3.62 8.40 -14.70
CA GLU A 124 -2.20 8.78 -14.76
C GLU A 124 -1.91 10.13 -14.09
N LEU A 125 -2.86 11.07 -14.15
CA LEU A 125 -2.72 12.38 -13.49
C LEU A 125 -2.47 12.28 -11.98
N ALA A 126 -3.12 11.35 -11.29
CA ALA A 126 -2.91 11.15 -9.86
C ALA A 126 -1.48 10.66 -9.57
N HIS A 127 -0.96 9.78 -10.44
CA HIS A 127 0.44 9.33 -10.37
C HIS A 127 1.43 10.48 -10.62
N LYS A 128 1.17 11.35 -11.60
CA LYS A 128 1.98 12.56 -11.85
C LYS A 128 1.98 13.49 -10.64
N PHE A 129 0.81 13.69 -10.03
CA PHE A 129 0.70 14.48 -8.81
C PHE A 129 1.50 13.86 -7.67
N TRP A 130 1.40 12.54 -7.49
CA TRP A 130 2.11 11.82 -6.44
C TRP A 130 3.62 11.96 -6.59
N VAL A 131 4.20 11.72 -7.77
CA VAL A 131 5.64 11.88 -8.01
C VAL A 131 6.15 13.24 -7.55
N THR A 132 5.39 14.32 -7.80
CA THR A 132 5.74 15.66 -7.34
C THR A 132 5.56 15.82 -5.82
N ALA A 133 4.41 15.42 -5.29
CA ALA A 133 4.06 15.58 -3.87
C ALA A 133 4.90 14.71 -2.93
N SER A 134 5.46 13.62 -3.46
CA SER A 134 6.20 12.62 -2.71
C SER A 134 7.72 12.87 -2.73
N ASN A 135 8.18 13.83 -3.55
CA ASN A 135 9.55 14.34 -3.60
C ASN A 135 9.72 15.48 -2.59
N VAL A 136 10.29 15.18 -1.42
CA VAL A 136 10.49 16.13 -0.30
C VAL A 136 11.65 17.10 -0.58
N GLU A 137 12.66 16.71 -1.36
CA GLU A 137 13.83 17.55 -1.66
C GLU A 137 13.54 18.64 -2.72
N GLY A 138 12.56 18.39 -3.58
CA GLY A 138 12.12 19.35 -4.62
C GLY A 138 11.03 20.33 -4.17
N GLN A 139 10.44 20.13 -2.99
CA GLN A 139 9.43 21.02 -2.43
C GLN A 139 10.13 22.12 -1.65
N GLY A 140 10.44 23.23 -2.33
CA GLY A 140 10.81 24.48 -1.67
C GLY A 140 9.77 24.78 -0.59
N ALA A 141 10.22 24.86 0.67
CA ALA A 141 9.39 24.92 1.86
C ALA A 141 8.14 25.81 1.66
N PHE A 142 6.95 25.21 1.72
CA PHE A 142 5.74 25.98 1.99
C PHE A 142 5.78 26.32 3.48
N SER A 143 6.37 27.47 3.78
CA SER A 143 6.28 28.10 5.10
C SER A 143 4.83 28.50 5.34
N PHE A 144 4.15 27.76 6.22
CA PHE A 144 2.98 28.26 6.94
C PHE A 144 3.44 28.84 8.27
#